data_AF-A0A1E3LGH3-F1
#
_entry.id   AF-A0A1E3LGH3-F1
#
_cell.length_a   1.000
_cell.length_b   1.000
_cell.length_c   1.000
_cell.angle_alpha   90.00
_cell.angle_beta   90.00
_cell.angle_gamma   90.00
#
_symmetry.space_group_name_H-M   'P 1'
#
loop_
_entity.id
_entity.type
_entity.pdbx_description
1 polymer ?
#
loop_
_entity_poly.entity_id
_entity_poly.type
_entity_poly.pdbx_seq_one_letter_code
_entity_poly.pdbx_strand_id
1 'polypeptide(L)'
;MSLKPTPGLHESQSAIAVCWRTMMFDPVSYIHAARFVYPAQFASPRQRAVINEMLIAGFRLDSRWPFDQIGIVERPWVLNWRLLPQVAYLMGCQARKASLCRRAALLRLPEWAYAYAKLPVLDATLHAVRRARYRCINKGFRKSSANAPITSS
;
A
#
# COMPACT_ATOMS: atom_id res chain seq x y z
N MET A 1 4.79 33.77 -22.96
CA MET A 1 3.95 33.53 -21.76
C MET A 1 4.53 32.36 -21.00
N SER A 2 5.24 32.63 -19.90
CA SER A 2 5.83 31.60 -19.04
C SER A 2 4.77 31.15 -18.04
N LEU A 3 4.33 29.89 -18.14
CA LEU A 3 3.46 29.27 -17.15
C LEU A 3 4.27 29.07 -15.87
N LYS A 4 4.23 30.06 -14.97
CA LYS A 4 4.69 29.89 -13.60
C LYS A 4 3.81 28.82 -12.94
N PRO A 5 4.38 27.72 -12.40
CA PRO A 5 3.60 26.81 -11.58
C PRO A 5 3.19 27.54 -10.30
N THR A 6 1.90 27.51 -10.00
CA THR A 6 1.31 28.06 -8.78
C THR A 6 1.96 27.43 -7.53
N PRO A 7 2.50 28.20 -6.58
CA PRO A 7 3.06 27.64 -5.35
C PRO A 7 1.92 27.32 -4.37
N GLY A 8 1.38 26.11 -4.47
CA GLY A 8 0.35 25.59 -3.55
C GLY A 8 0.59 24.15 -3.08
N LEU A 9 1.79 23.58 -3.28
CA LEU A 9 2.08 22.15 -3.08
C LEU A 9 3.47 21.87 -2.47
N HIS A 10 4.11 22.84 -1.82
CA HIS A 10 5.45 22.66 -1.24
C HIS A 10 5.45 21.90 0.11
N GLU A 11 4.30 21.81 0.79
CA GLU A 11 4.17 21.04 2.04
C GLU A 11 4.40 19.53 1.85
N SER A 12 4.21 19.01 0.63
CA SER A 12 4.10 17.56 0.41
C SER A 12 5.42 16.86 0.12
N GLN A 13 6.38 17.46 -0.60
CA GLN A 13 7.65 16.79 -0.89
C GLN A 13 8.55 16.67 0.34
N SER A 14 8.61 17.72 1.16
CA SER A 14 9.40 17.72 2.40
C SER A 14 8.92 16.67 3.38
N ALA A 15 7.59 16.52 3.55
CA ALA A 15 7.02 15.50 4.42
C ALA A 15 7.33 14.09 3.92
N ILE A 16 7.18 13.82 2.61
CA ILE A 16 7.50 12.52 2.03
C ILE A 16 9.00 12.21 2.21
N ALA A 17 9.89 13.18 2.01
CA ALA A 17 11.33 13.03 2.22
C ALA A 17 11.69 12.69 3.67
N VAL A 18 11.08 13.38 4.63
CA VAL A 18 11.28 13.11 6.06
C VAL A 18 10.74 11.72 6.43
N CYS A 19 9.53 11.37 5.99
CA CYS A 19 8.94 10.06 6.25
C CYS A 19 9.78 8.93 5.64
N TRP A 20 10.21 9.09 4.38
CA TRP A 20 11.09 8.14 3.71
C TRP A 20 12.41 7.98 4.46
N ARG A 21 13.08 9.08 4.80
CA ARG A 21 14.36 9.04 5.54
C ARG A 21 14.20 8.35 6.89
N THR A 22 13.11 8.62 7.60
CA THR A 22 12.81 7.97 8.88
C THR A 22 12.55 6.48 8.70
N MET A 23 11.78 6.10 7.68
CA MET A 23 11.50 4.70 7.36
C MET A 23 12.78 3.92 7.00
N MET A 24 13.73 4.54 6.28
CA MET A 24 14.95 3.87 5.82
C MET A 24 16.08 3.84 6.86
N PHE A 25 16.23 4.92 7.64
CA PHE A 25 17.41 5.14 8.49
C PHE A 25 17.10 5.18 10.00
N ASP A 26 15.85 4.96 10.40
CA ASP A 26 15.45 4.92 11.80
C ASP A 26 14.70 3.62 12.19
N PRO A 27 15.32 2.43 11.99
CA PRO A 27 14.69 1.15 12.30
C PRO A 27 14.29 0.99 13.77
N VAL A 28 14.99 1.64 14.70
CA VAL A 28 14.62 1.61 16.13
C VAL A 28 13.20 2.12 16.36
N SER A 29 12.68 3.05 15.54
CA SER A 29 11.34 3.61 15.72
C SER A 29 10.21 2.60 15.48
N TYR A 30 10.47 1.50 14.79
CA TYR A 30 9.41 0.59 14.35
C TYR A 30 9.75 -0.89 14.42
N ILE A 31 10.98 -1.25 14.78
CA ILE A 31 11.34 -2.64 15.03
C ILE A 31 10.52 -3.19 16.20
N HIS A 32 9.98 -4.39 16.02
CA HIS A 32 9.17 -5.02 17.04
C HIS A 32 10.04 -5.40 18.25
N ALA A 33 9.54 -5.19 19.48
CA ALA A 33 10.27 -5.45 20.73
C ALA A 33 10.78 -6.89 20.86
N ALA A 34 10.05 -7.87 20.29
CA ALA A 34 10.48 -9.27 20.26
C ALA A 34 11.72 -9.53 19.37
N ARG A 35 12.07 -8.60 18.48
CA ARG A 35 13.27 -8.68 17.63
C ARG A 35 14.44 -7.86 18.19
N PHE A 36 14.13 -6.76 18.86
CA PHE A 36 15.13 -5.88 19.44
C PHE A 36 14.52 -5.06 20.57
N VAL A 37 15.15 -5.09 21.74
CA VAL A 37 14.79 -4.26 22.88
C VAL A 37 15.81 -3.13 22.96
N TYR A 38 15.34 -1.89 22.87
CA TYR A 38 16.21 -0.72 22.90
C TYR A 38 16.83 -0.55 24.30
N PRO A 39 18.17 -0.50 24.44
CA PRO A 39 18.78 -0.30 25.75
C PRO A 39 18.64 1.16 26.20
N ALA A 40 17.91 1.37 27.30
CA ALA A 40 17.56 2.70 27.79
C ALA A 40 18.76 3.61 28.10
N GLN A 41 19.92 3.02 28.42
CA GLN A 41 21.18 3.76 28.67
C GLN A 41 21.70 4.56 27.46
N PHE A 42 21.19 4.30 26.25
CA PHE A 42 21.65 4.93 25.01
C PHE A 42 20.69 5.98 24.47
N ALA A 43 20.29 6.96 25.29
CA ALA A 43 19.23 7.91 24.94
C ALA A 43 19.66 9.06 23.99
N SER A 44 20.96 9.29 23.77
CA SER A 44 21.38 10.44 22.95
C SER A 44 21.11 10.21 21.45
N PRO A 45 20.82 11.27 20.67
CA PRO A 45 20.59 11.14 19.22
C PRO A 45 21.76 10.48 18.48
N ARG A 46 23.00 10.74 18.91
CA ARG A 46 24.20 10.14 18.32
C ARG A 46 24.30 8.64 18.61
N GLN A 47 23.99 8.22 19.84
CA GLN A 47 23.95 6.80 20.19
C GLN A 47 22.84 6.07 19.43
N ARG A 48 21.67 6.68 19.29
CA ARG A 48 20.58 6.15 18.47
C ARG A 48 21.01 5.96 17.01
N ALA A 49 21.70 6.92 16.42
CA ALA A 49 22.21 6.81 15.06
C ALA A 49 23.15 5.61 14.91
N VAL A 50 24.08 5.40 15.85
CA VAL A 50 24.97 4.22 15.85
C VAL A 50 24.18 2.91 15.93
N ILE A 51 23.16 2.84 16.80
CA ILE A 51 22.29 1.66 16.90
C ILE A 51 21.51 1.42 15.60
N ASN A 52 20.98 2.48 14.98
CA ASN A 52 20.30 2.38 13.70
C ASN A 52 21.20 1.78 12.62
N GLU A 53 22.45 2.25 12.51
CA GLU A 53 23.44 1.69 11.58
C GLU A 53 23.74 0.21 11.87
N MET A 54 23.90 -0.15 13.15
CA MET A 54 24.09 -1.55 13.57
C MET A 54 22.90 -2.43 13.16
N LEU A 55 21.66 -1.94 13.29
CA LEU A 55 20.47 -2.67 12.90
C LEU A 55 20.38 -2.81 11.37
N ILE A 56 20.66 -1.75 10.62
CA ILE A 56 20.67 -1.77 9.14
C ILE A 56 21.67 -2.82 8.64
N ALA A 57 22.89 -2.80 9.17
CA ALA A 57 23.93 -3.75 8.81
C ALA A 57 23.60 -5.18 9.28
N GLY A 58 23.16 -5.34 10.53
CA GLY A 58 22.89 -6.63 11.16
C GLY A 58 21.71 -7.38 10.53
N PHE A 59 20.63 -6.67 10.20
CA PHE A 59 19.47 -7.24 9.50
C PHE A 59 19.60 -7.22 7.98
N ARG A 60 20.72 -6.71 7.44
CA ARG A 60 20.96 -6.55 5.99
C ARG A 60 19.81 -5.80 5.31
N LEU A 61 19.33 -4.73 5.94
CA LEU A 61 18.26 -3.90 5.39
C LEU A 61 18.79 -3.17 4.15
N ASP A 62 18.00 -3.19 3.07
CA ASP A 62 18.37 -2.47 1.86
C ASP A 62 18.17 -0.97 2.08
N SER A 63 19.28 -0.23 2.10
CA SER A 63 19.31 1.23 2.22
C SER A 63 19.47 1.95 0.88
N ARG A 64 19.54 1.21 -0.24
CA ARG A 64 19.83 1.75 -1.59
C ARG A 64 18.59 2.18 -2.36
N TRP A 65 17.41 2.12 -1.74
CA TRP A 65 16.17 2.53 -2.39
C TRP A 65 16.21 4.03 -2.72
N PRO A 66 16.14 4.45 -3.98
CA PRO A 66 16.25 5.86 -4.32
C PRO A 66 14.93 6.60 -4.04
N PHE A 67 15.05 7.77 -3.40
CA PHE A 67 13.91 8.64 -3.12
C PHE A 67 13.18 9.09 -4.39
N ASP A 68 13.92 9.28 -5.49
CA ASP A 68 13.39 9.75 -6.76
C ASP A 68 12.45 8.74 -7.45
N GLN A 69 12.48 7.48 -7.01
CA GLN A 69 11.57 6.44 -7.51
C GLN A 69 10.23 6.40 -6.76
N ILE A 70 9.99 7.29 -5.79
CA ILE A 70 8.71 7.37 -5.09
C ILE A 70 7.67 8.08 -5.98
N GLY A 71 6.96 7.27 -6.75
CA GLY A 71 5.86 7.68 -7.60
C GLY A 71 4.60 8.04 -6.82
N ILE A 72 3.56 8.45 -7.55
CA ILE A 72 2.28 8.90 -6.97
C ILE A 72 1.59 7.79 -6.17
N VAL A 73 1.78 6.53 -6.56
CA VAL A 73 1.15 5.36 -5.92
C VAL A 73 1.82 5.01 -4.60
N GLU A 74 3.11 5.25 -4.48
CA GLU A 74 3.95 4.92 -3.33
C GLU A 74 3.86 5.99 -2.23
N ARG A 75 3.61 7.26 -2.60
CA ARG A 75 3.54 8.38 -1.65
C ARG A 75 2.61 8.14 -0.46
N PRO A 76 1.36 7.65 -0.62
CA PRO A 76 0.49 7.36 0.52
C PRO A 76 1.07 6.30 1.44
N TRP A 77 1.77 5.30 0.91
CA TRP A 77 2.42 4.26 1.71
C TRP A 77 3.60 4.82 2.49
N VAL A 78 4.43 5.65 1.86
CA VAL A 78 5.57 6.29 2.51
C VAL A 78 5.11 7.30 3.56
N LEU A 79 4.00 8.01 3.36
CA LEU A 79 3.48 8.94 4.36
C LEU A 79 2.84 8.21 5.55
N ASN A 80 2.17 7.08 5.29
CA ASN A 80 1.39 6.35 6.29
C ASN A 80 2.05 5.02 6.70
N TRP A 81 3.36 4.90 6.53
CA TRP A 81 4.09 3.63 6.71
C TRP A 81 3.91 3.04 8.12
N ARG A 82 3.69 3.88 9.14
CA ARG A 82 3.39 3.45 10.52
C ARG A 82 2.07 2.69 10.66
N LEU A 83 1.14 2.86 9.73
CA LEU A 83 -0.15 2.16 9.70
C LEU A 83 -0.05 0.78 9.03
N LEU A 84 1.09 0.43 8.40
CA LEU A 84 1.27 -0.86 7.73
C LEU A 84 0.93 -2.07 8.63
N PRO A 85 1.32 -2.12 9.91
CA PRO A 85 0.91 -3.24 10.78
C PRO A 85 -0.61 -3.31 10.97
N GLN A 86 -1.27 -2.15 11.08
CA GLN A 86 -2.73 -2.09 11.19
C GLN A 86 -3.40 -2.55 9.89
N VAL A 87 -2.90 -2.10 8.73
CA VAL A 87 -3.38 -2.54 7.42
C VAL A 87 -3.20 -4.05 7.25
N ALA A 88 -2.04 -4.60 7.62
CA ALA A 88 -1.79 -6.03 7.61
C ALA A 88 -2.76 -6.81 8.51
N TYR A 89 -3.04 -6.28 9.71
CA TYR A 89 -4.03 -6.86 10.62
C TYR A 89 -5.44 -6.88 10.01
N LEU A 90 -5.87 -5.77 9.40
CA LEU A 90 -7.16 -5.65 8.72
C LEU A 90 -7.29 -6.62 7.54
N MET A 91 -6.24 -6.71 6.71
CA MET A 91 -6.18 -7.68 5.61
C MET A 91 -6.27 -9.11 6.12
N GLY A 92 -5.57 -9.43 7.22
CA GLY A 92 -5.66 -10.73 7.88
C GLY A 92 -7.06 -11.05 8.42
N CYS A 93 -7.75 -10.06 8.98
CA CYS A 93 -9.13 -10.20 9.45
C CYS A 93 -10.09 -10.52 8.30
N GLN A 94 -9.95 -9.83 7.17
CA GLN A 94 -10.76 -10.11 5.97
C GLN A 94 -10.44 -11.49 5.38
N ALA A 95 -9.16 -11.82 5.20
CA ALA A 95 -8.73 -13.10 4.65
C ALA A 95 -9.20 -14.31 5.50
N ARG A 96 -9.29 -14.13 6.82
CA ARG A 96 -9.70 -15.19 7.76
C ARG A 96 -11.13 -15.03 8.28
N LYS A 97 -11.93 -14.14 7.68
CA LYS A 97 -13.27 -13.77 8.16
C LYS A 97 -14.15 -15.00 8.45
N ALA A 98 -14.23 -15.95 7.52
CA ALA A 98 -15.02 -17.17 7.70
C ALA A 98 -14.58 -18.00 8.91
N SER A 99 -13.27 -18.11 9.14
CA SER A 99 -12.71 -18.81 10.31
C SER A 99 -12.90 -18.03 11.61
N LEU A 100 -12.88 -16.69 11.56
CA LEU A 100 -13.19 -15.83 12.69
C LEU A 100 -14.67 -15.92 13.09
N CYS A 101 -15.59 -15.97 12.11
CA CYS A 101 -17.02 -16.15 12.35
C CYS A 101 -17.32 -17.51 13.00
N ARG A 102 -16.76 -18.60 12.46
CA ARG A 102 -17.00 -19.97 12.97
C ARG A 102 -16.63 -20.18 14.43
N ARG A 103 -15.69 -19.40 14.96
CA ARG A 103 -15.21 -19.49 16.35
C ARG A 103 -15.74 -18.38 17.25
N ALA A 104 -16.69 -17.58 16.78
CA ALA A 104 -17.10 -16.31 17.40
C ALA A 104 -15.93 -15.36 17.72
N ALA A 105 -14.74 -15.60 17.16
CA ALA A 105 -13.53 -14.82 17.39
C ALA A 105 -13.63 -13.43 16.76
N LEU A 106 -14.58 -13.25 15.83
CA LEU A 106 -14.93 -11.94 15.29
C LEU A 106 -15.40 -10.97 16.39
N LEU A 107 -16.12 -11.45 17.40
CA LEU A 107 -16.61 -10.65 18.54
C LEU A 107 -15.50 -10.26 19.53
N ARG A 108 -14.34 -10.90 19.44
CA ARG A 108 -13.16 -10.62 20.28
C ARG A 108 -12.19 -9.65 19.62
N LEU A 109 -12.49 -9.20 18.40
CA LEU A 109 -11.69 -8.20 17.71
C LEU A 109 -11.89 -6.83 18.37
N PRO A 110 -10.87 -5.96 18.34
CA PRO A 110 -11.07 -4.57 18.70
C PRO A 110 -12.06 -3.91 17.74
N GLU A 111 -12.81 -2.92 18.24
CA GLU A 111 -13.95 -2.30 17.53
C GLU A 111 -13.60 -1.85 16.10
N TRP A 112 -12.45 -1.18 15.92
CA TRP A 112 -11.99 -0.70 14.61
C TRP A 112 -11.76 -1.84 13.61
N ALA A 113 -11.29 -3.01 14.07
CA ALA A 113 -11.07 -4.16 13.22
C ALA A 113 -12.35 -4.94 12.96
N TYR A 114 -13.23 -5.01 13.94
CA TYR A 114 -14.55 -5.60 13.80
C TYR A 114 -15.38 -4.86 12.74
N ALA A 115 -15.44 -3.53 12.83
CA ALA A 115 -16.15 -2.68 11.87
C ALA A 115 -15.66 -2.92 10.43
N TYR A 116 -14.34 -2.96 10.23
CA TYR A 116 -13.76 -3.26 8.93
C TYR A 116 -14.05 -4.69 8.47
N ALA A 117 -13.89 -5.68 9.34
CA ALA A 117 -14.13 -7.09 9.01
C ALA A 117 -15.60 -7.37 8.65
N LYS A 118 -16.55 -6.58 9.17
CA LYS A 118 -17.98 -6.70 8.84
C LYS A 118 -18.28 -6.32 7.39
N LEU A 119 -17.49 -5.43 6.79
CA LEU A 119 -17.65 -5.03 5.39
C LEU A 119 -17.65 -6.26 4.47
N PRO A 120 -18.48 -6.29 3.42
CA PRO A 120 -18.40 -7.33 2.40
C PRO A 120 -16.97 -7.34 1.83
N VAL A 121 -16.38 -8.52 1.68
CA VAL A 121 -15.10 -8.66 0.97
C VAL A 121 -15.35 -8.05 -0.40
N LEU A 122 -14.50 -7.11 -0.85
CA LEU A 122 -14.55 -6.66 -2.24
C LEU A 122 -14.24 -7.89 -3.09
N ASP A 123 -15.32 -8.51 -3.55
CA ASP A 123 -15.22 -9.68 -4.37
C ASP A 123 -14.63 -9.17 -5.69
N ALA A 124 -13.41 -9.60 -6.01
CA ALA A 124 -12.69 -9.19 -7.23
C ALA A 124 -13.52 -9.49 -8.51
N THR A 125 -14.55 -10.33 -8.37
CA THR A 125 -15.61 -10.59 -9.34
C THR A 125 -16.37 -9.35 -9.81
N LEU A 126 -16.54 -8.29 -9.00
CA LEU A 126 -17.15 -7.04 -9.46
C LEU A 126 -16.32 -6.35 -10.56
N HIS A 127 -14.99 -6.48 -10.52
CA HIS A 127 -14.11 -6.01 -11.59
C HIS A 127 -14.11 -6.94 -12.82
N ALA A 128 -14.33 -8.24 -12.63
CA ALA A 128 -14.48 -9.20 -13.73
C ALA A 128 -15.78 -8.97 -14.52
N VAL A 129 -16.90 -8.69 -13.82
CA VAL A 129 -18.20 -8.38 -14.45
C VAL A 129 -18.13 -7.06 -15.23
N ARG A 130 -17.43 -6.04 -14.72
CA ARG A 130 -17.20 -4.79 -15.47
C ARG A 130 -16.35 -5.01 -16.72
N ARG A 131 -15.25 -5.78 -16.65
CA ARG A 131 -14.40 -6.11 -17.83
C ARG A 131 -15.14 -6.93 -18.89
N ALA A 132 -16.04 -7.83 -18.48
CA ALA A 132 -16.88 -8.58 -19.42
C ALA A 132 -17.87 -7.66 -20.16
N ARG A 133 -18.47 -6.69 -19.46
CA ARG A 133 -19.40 -5.71 -20.07
C ARG A 133 -18.72 -4.83 -21.13
N TYR A 134 -17.51 -4.32 -20.88
CA TYR A 134 -16.77 -3.54 -21.89
C TYR A 134 -16.25 -4.40 -23.07
N ARG A 135 -15.95 -5.69 -22.84
CA ARG A 135 -15.53 -6.62 -23.91
C ARG A 135 -16.71 -7.01 -24.82
N CYS A 136 -17.93 -7.10 -24.30
CA CYS A 136 -19.14 -7.34 -25.11
C CYS A 136 -19.53 -6.11 -25.95
N ILE A 137 -19.34 -4.89 -25.44
CA ILE A 137 -19.60 -3.65 -26.20
C ILE A 137 -18.68 -3.55 -27.43
N ASN A 138 -17.38 -3.85 -27.28
CA ASN A 138 -16.44 -3.83 -28.41
C ASN A 138 -16.57 -5.01 -29.39
N LYS A 139 -17.26 -6.10 -29.01
CA LYS A 139 -17.57 -7.20 -29.94
C LYS A 139 -18.84 -6.95 -30.77
N GLY A 140 -19.68 -5.98 -30.39
CA GLY A 140 -20.86 -5.57 -31.15
C GLY A 140 -20.56 -4.69 -32.37
N PHE A 141 -19.35 -4.14 -32.49
CA PHE A 141 -18.99 -3.18 -33.55
C PHE A 141 -18.21 -3.78 -34.74
N ARG A 142 -18.17 -5.11 -34.85
CA ARG A 142 -17.44 -5.81 -35.93
C ARG A 142 -18.31 -6.85 -36.64
N LYS A 143 -19.53 -6.48 -37.02
CA LYS A 143 -20.32 -7.18 -38.07
C LYS A 143 -21.16 -6.16 -38.85
N SER A 144 -20.51 -5.39 -39.73
CA SER A 144 -21.15 -4.87 -40.94
C SER A 144 -20.09 -4.49 -41.96
N SER A 145 -19.46 -5.49 -42.56
CA SER A 145 -18.85 -5.41 -43.89
C SER A 145 -18.53 -6.84 -44.32
N ALA A 146 -19.53 -7.49 -44.92
CA ALA A 146 -19.35 -8.74 -45.63
C ALA A 146 -20.06 -8.57 -46.98
N ASN A 147 -19.22 -8.36 -48.00
CA ASN A 147 -19.41 -8.53 -49.44
C ASN A 147 -20.80 -8.97 -49.93
N ALA A 148 -21.39 -8.13 -50.76
CA ALA A 148 -22.39 -8.56 -51.73
C ALA A 148 -21.73 -9.42 -52.82
N PRO A 149 -22.33 -10.56 -53.22
CA PRO A 149 -21.86 -11.36 -54.34
C PRO A 149 -22.36 -10.74 -55.65
N ILE A 150 -21.48 -10.58 -56.62
CA ILE A 150 -21.85 -10.33 -58.02
C ILE A 150 -21.68 -11.67 -58.75
N THR A 151 -22.78 -12.23 -59.24
CA THR A 151 -22.79 -13.30 -60.23
C THR A 151 -23.63 -12.89 -61.44
N SER A 152 -22.93 -12.77 -62.57
CA SER A 152 -23.29 -13.11 -63.97
C SER A 152 -24.59 -12.61 -64.57
N SER A 153 -24.48 -11.83 -65.66
CA SER A 153 -24.67 -12.32 -67.05
C SER A 153 -24.08 -11.34 -68.05
#